data_AF-A0A2A4QLW9-F1
#
_entry.id   AF-A0A2A4QLW9-F1
#
_cell.length_a   1.000
_cell.length_b   1.000
_cell.length_c   1.000
_cell.angle_alpha   90.00
_cell.angle_beta   90.00
_cell.angle_gamma   90.00
#
_symmetry.space_group_name_H-M   'P 1'
#
loop_
_entity.id
_entity.type
_entity.pdbx_description
1 polymer ?
#
loop_
_entity_poly.entity_id
_entity_poly.type
_entity_poly.pdbx_seq_one_letter_code
_entity_poly.pdbx_strand_id
1 'polypeptide(L)'
;MPVVVVESPAKAKTINKYLGDDYTVLASYGHVRDLPSKNGSVDTDNEFEMIWEVGSDSKKHLKAIADALKEDNNLILATDPDREGEAISWHLEEVLRQRKIIKKSTPVSRVVFNAITKSAVTEAMKNPRKVDQDLVDAYLARRALDYLVGFNLSPVLWRKLPGAKSAGRVQSVTLRLIVEREMEIEAFKNREYWSVKVNLQTPRGQNFDANLRSLAGKKLEKFDIENETAAELAVQAITSRDLSVANVEAKPAIRNPSAPFMTSTLQQEASRKFGFGARQTMSTAQRLYEAGYITYMRTDGIDMAPEAIQAARAAITDFYGADFIPKEPRMYKNKAKNAQEAHECIRPTDMTAKPDSLSRLEADQRRLYDLIWKRTIASQMSSAKLERTTVDITSQDGQIGLRATGQVVVFEGFLKVYEEGRDDKVVDDNDKRLPQLTAGDKTDKNLVSPEQHFTQPPPRYTEASLVKRMEELGIGRPSTYASIVTTIQTREYVRTENKRLIPEDKGR
;
A
#
# COMPACT_ATOMS: atom_id res chain seq x y z
N MET A 1 -41.65 -4.90 -7.78
CA MET A 1 -40.62 -4.58 -6.77
C MET A 1 -39.40 -4.03 -7.48
N PRO A 2 -38.80 -2.94 -6.99
CA PRO A 2 -37.60 -2.38 -7.58
C PRO A 2 -36.47 -3.41 -7.66
N VAL A 3 -35.75 -3.39 -8.78
CA VAL A 3 -34.63 -4.29 -9.05
C VAL A 3 -33.33 -3.56 -8.78
N VAL A 4 -32.54 -4.06 -7.83
CA VAL A 4 -31.22 -3.53 -7.49
C VAL A 4 -30.16 -4.42 -8.14
N VAL A 5 -29.29 -3.85 -8.97
CA VAL A 5 -28.20 -4.58 -9.63
C VAL A 5 -26.85 -4.18 -9.06
N VAL A 6 -26.05 -5.17 -8.65
CA VAL A 6 -24.68 -5.04 -8.13
C VAL A 6 -23.71 -5.93 -8.91
N GLU A 7 -22.41 -5.80 -8.69
CA GLU A 7 -21.42 -6.55 -9.49
C GLU A 7 -21.25 -8.00 -9.06
N SER A 8 -21.46 -8.33 -7.78
CA SER A 8 -21.12 -9.65 -7.26
C SER A 8 -22.24 -10.28 -6.41
N PRO A 9 -22.33 -11.63 -6.40
CA PRO A 9 -23.32 -12.33 -5.57
C PRO A 9 -23.13 -12.11 -4.07
N ALA A 10 -21.89 -11.96 -3.61
CA ALA A 10 -21.60 -11.70 -2.20
C ALA A 10 -22.15 -10.33 -1.78
N LYS A 11 -21.92 -9.29 -2.59
CA LYS A 11 -22.48 -7.95 -2.41
C LYS A 11 -24.01 -7.98 -2.43
N ALA A 12 -24.61 -8.72 -3.38
CA ALA A 12 -26.06 -8.88 -3.46
C ALA A 12 -26.64 -9.48 -2.17
N LYS A 13 -26.03 -10.58 -1.68
CA LYS A 13 -26.44 -11.24 -0.44
C LYS A 13 -26.33 -10.33 0.79
N THR A 14 -25.29 -9.49 0.86
CA THR A 14 -25.11 -8.57 2.00
C THR A 14 -26.13 -7.44 1.95
N ILE A 15 -26.34 -6.80 0.79
CA ILE A 15 -27.29 -5.70 0.62
C ILE A 15 -28.74 -6.17 0.83
N ASN A 16 -29.09 -7.37 0.36
CA ASN A 16 -30.43 -7.93 0.54
C ASN A 16 -30.83 -8.06 2.03
N LYS A 17 -29.86 -8.32 2.92
CA LYS A 17 -30.12 -8.36 4.38
C LYS A 17 -30.53 -7.01 4.95
N TYR A 18 -30.12 -5.91 4.32
CA TYR A 18 -30.40 -4.56 4.79
C TYR A 18 -31.65 -3.96 4.16
N LEU A 19 -31.92 -4.30 2.90
CA LEU A 19 -33.08 -3.84 2.16
C LEU A 19 -34.35 -4.65 2.44
N GLY A 20 -34.22 -5.93 2.80
CA GLY A 20 -35.35 -6.81 3.06
C GLY A 20 -36.14 -7.16 1.80
N ASP A 21 -37.40 -7.55 2.01
CA ASP A 21 -38.29 -8.09 0.96
C ASP A 21 -38.94 -7.01 0.09
N ASP A 22 -38.56 -5.74 0.24
CA ASP A 22 -39.05 -4.62 -0.58
C ASP A 22 -38.30 -4.50 -1.92
N TYR A 23 -37.18 -5.20 -2.08
CA TYR A 23 -36.29 -5.11 -3.25
C TYR A 23 -35.91 -6.49 -3.79
N THR A 24 -35.72 -6.58 -5.11
CA THR A 24 -35.08 -7.74 -5.74
C THR A 24 -33.62 -7.40 -6.04
N VAL A 25 -32.66 -8.04 -5.35
CA VAL A 25 -31.23 -7.77 -5.52
C VAL A 25 -30.56 -8.82 -6.39
N LEU A 26 -29.99 -8.41 -7.54
CA LEU A 26 -29.35 -9.28 -8.53
C LEU A 26 -27.89 -8.88 -8.79
N ALA A 27 -27.08 -9.84 -9.24
CA ALA A 27 -25.68 -9.61 -9.59
C ALA A 27 -25.43 -9.65 -11.11
N SER A 28 -24.65 -8.70 -11.62
CA SER A 28 -24.21 -8.63 -13.03
C SER A 28 -22.98 -9.49 -13.33
N TYR A 29 -22.22 -9.87 -12.30
CA TYR A 29 -20.91 -10.55 -12.40
C TYR A 29 -19.84 -9.69 -13.08
N GLY A 30 -19.87 -8.38 -12.82
CA GLY A 30 -18.96 -7.40 -13.40
C GLY A 30 -19.48 -6.80 -14.71
N HIS A 31 -18.56 -6.55 -15.66
CA HIS A 31 -18.87 -6.02 -16.98
C HIS A 31 -19.73 -7.00 -17.79
N VAL A 32 -20.83 -6.49 -18.38
CA VAL A 32 -21.75 -7.32 -19.18
C VAL A 32 -21.41 -7.34 -20.67
N ARG A 33 -20.61 -6.38 -21.14
CA ARG A 33 -20.13 -6.27 -22.52
C ARG A 33 -18.69 -5.77 -22.55
N ASP A 34 -17.98 -6.06 -23.63
CA ASP A 34 -16.62 -5.58 -23.85
C ASP A 34 -16.37 -5.35 -25.35
N LEU A 35 -15.23 -4.73 -25.69
CA LEU A 35 -14.75 -4.61 -27.05
C LEU A 35 -14.41 -6.00 -27.62
N PRO A 36 -14.89 -6.34 -28.82
CA PRO A 36 -14.46 -7.53 -29.53
C PRO A 36 -12.93 -7.57 -29.72
N SER A 37 -12.33 -8.75 -29.61
CA SER A 37 -10.89 -8.97 -29.84
C SER A 37 -10.54 -9.01 -31.33
N LYS A 38 -11.01 -8.05 -32.13
CA LYS A 38 -10.77 -7.93 -33.57
C LYS A 38 -10.49 -6.48 -33.96
N ASN A 39 -9.88 -6.28 -35.14
CA ASN A 39 -9.62 -4.95 -35.70
C ASN A 39 -10.92 -4.15 -35.89
N GLY A 40 -10.84 -2.83 -35.73
CA GLY A 40 -11.96 -1.91 -35.96
C GLY A 40 -12.99 -1.87 -34.84
N SER A 41 -12.64 -2.31 -33.61
CA SER A 41 -13.56 -2.18 -32.46
C SER A 41 -13.59 -0.77 -31.88
N VAL A 42 -12.63 0.07 -32.26
CA VAL A 42 -12.59 1.52 -31.99
C VAL A 42 -12.40 2.20 -33.34
N ASP A 43 -13.38 2.99 -33.78
CA ASP A 43 -13.36 3.70 -35.05
C ASP A 43 -12.78 5.12 -34.87
N THR A 44 -11.51 5.29 -35.23
CA THR A 44 -10.82 6.59 -35.10
C THR A 44 -11.30 7.65 -36.08
N ASP A 45 -12.00 7.26 -37.14
CA ASP A 45 -12.48 8.18 -38.16
C ASP A 45 -13.90 8.69 -37.84
N ASN A 46 -14.63 7.99 -36.95
CA ASN A 46 -15.97 8.36 -36.49
C ASN A 46 -16.02 8.61 -34.98
N GLU A 47 -15.37 9.69 -34.51
CA GLU A 47 -15.41 10.14 -33.12
C GLU A 47 -15.06 9.06 -32.06
N PHE A 48 -14.21 8.10 -32.41
CA PHE A 48 -13.84 6.96 -31.54
C PHE A 48 -15.01 6.05 -31.17
N GLU A 49 -16.01 5.92 -32.05
CA GLU A 49 -17.15 5.01 -31.84
C GLU A 49 -16.66 3.60 -31.52
N MET A 50 -17.24 3.01 -30.47
CA MET A 50 -16.84 1.72 -29.93
C MET A 50 -17.89 0.65 -30.17
N ILE A 51 -17.47 -0.48 -30.74
CA ILE A 51 -18.32 -1.66 -30.91
C ILE A 51 -18.28 -2.48 -29.62
N TRP A 52 -19.46 -2.82 -29.10
CA TRP A 52 -19.60 -3.60 -27.87
C TRP A 52 -20.25 -4.96 -28.14
N GLU A 53 -19.71 -6.01 -27.54
CA GLU A 53 -20.27 -7.36 -27.59
C GLU A 53 -20.61 -7.84 -26.18
N VAL A 54 -21.84 -8.35 -26.01
CA VAL A 54 -22.28 -8.94 -24.75
C VAL A 54 -21.58 -10.29 -24.55
N GLY A 55 -20.87 -10.43 -23.44
CA GLY A 55 -20.19 -11.67 -23.08
C GLY A 55 -21.16 -12.85 -23.00
N SER A 56 -20.72 -14.04 -23.43
CA SER A 56 -21.54 -15.27 -23.40
C SER A 56 -22.08 -15.55 -22.00
N ASP A 57 -21.22 -15.41 -20.99
CA ASP A 57 -21.55 -15.69 -19.59
C ASP A 57 -22.51 -14.65 -19.01
N SER A 58 -22.49 -13.41 -19.53
CA SER A 58 -23.34 -12.31 -19.10
C SER A 58 -24.78 -12.45 -19.59
N LYS A 59 -25.05 -13.27 -20.63
CA LYS A 59 -26.39 -13.44 -21.21
C LYS A 59 -27.40 -13.98 -20.19
N LYS A 60 -27.03 -14.95 -19.36
CA LYS A 60 -27.91 -15.52 -18.33
C LYS A 60 -28.23 -14.50 -17.22
N HIS A 61 -27.28 -13.65 -16.87
CA HIS A 61 -27.42 -12.61 -15.85
C HIS A 61 -28.33 -11.48 -16.34
N LEU A 62 -28.12 -11.01 -17.58
CA LEU A 62 -29.00 -10.05 -18.23
C LEU A 62 -30.44 -10.59 -18.38
N LYS A 63 -30.60 -11.88 -18.66
CA LYS A 63 -31.92 -12.52 -18.68
C LYS A 63 -32.61 -12.47 -17.31
N ALA A 64 -31.89 -12.83 -16.24
CA ALA A 64 -32.44 -12.77 -14.89
C ALA A 64 -32.87 -11.34 -14.49
N ILE A 65 -32.07 -10.33 -14.84
CA ILE A 65 -32.42 -8.91 -14.63
C ILE A 65 -33.65 -8.52 -15.46
N ALA A 66 -33.70 -8.92 -16.72
CA ALA A 66 -34.84 -8.66 -17.59
C ALA A 66 -36.13 -9.29 -17.09
N ASP A 67 -36.05 -10.53 -16.59
CA ASP A 67 -37.19 -11.25 -16.04
C ASP A 67 -37.70 -10.58 -14.76
N ALA A 68 -36.82 -10.08 -13.89
CA ALA A 68 -37.21 -9.36 -12.68
C ALA A 68 -37.85 -7.98 -12.97
N LEU A 69 -37.44 -7.31 -14.05
CA LEU A 69 -37.98 -6.00 -14.44
C LEU A 69 -39.36 -6.06 -15.10
N LYS A 70 -39.88 -7.25 -15.42
CA LYS A 70 -41.21 -7.40 -16.06
C LYS A 70 -42.36 -6.90 -15.18
N GLU A 71 -42.27 -7.16 -13.88
CA GLU A 71 -43.31 -6.79 -12.92
C GLU A 71 -43.19 -5.33 -12.47
N ASP A 72 -41.96 -4.82 -12.38
CA ASP A 72 -41.67 -3.45 -11.95
C ASP A 72 -40.40 -2.95 -12.63
N ASN A 73 -40.55 -1.89 -13.40
CA ASN A 73 -39.48 -1.32 -14.23
C ASN A 73 -38.52 -0.40 -13.46
N ASN A 74 -38.66 -0.27 -12.14
CA ASN A 74 -37.76 0.53 -11.33
C ASN A 74 -36.39 -0.15 -11.19
N LEU A 75 -35.41 0.32 -11.95
CA LEU A 75 -34.04 -0.18 -11.94
C LEU A 75 -33.13 0.73 -11.08
N ILE A 76 -32.45 0.11 -10.12
CA ILE A 76 -31.46 0.75 -9.24
C ILE A 76 -30.10 0.09 -9.48
N LEU A 77 -29.13 0.87 -9.92
CA LEU A 77 -27.75 0.45 -10.14
C LEU A 77 -26.90 0.77 -8.92
N ALA A 78 -26.38 -0.25 -8.26
CA ALA A 78 -25.66 -0.16 -6.98
C ALA A 78 -24.20 -0.65 -7.11
N THR A 79 -23.56 -0.32 -8.23
CA THR A 79 -22.16 -0.64 -8.48
C THR A 79 -21.21 0.17 -7.58
N ASP A 80 -19.95 -0.23 -7.53
CA ASP A 80 -18.87 0.37 -6.77
C ASP A 80 -18.71 1.86 -7.11
N PRO A 81 -18.18 2.67 -6.17
CA PRO A 81 -18.14 4.11 -6.31
C PRO A 81 -16.97 4.63 -7.17
N ASP A 82 -16.35 3.78 -8.02
CA ASP A 82 -15.26 4.16 -8.92
C ASP A 82 -15.74 4.25 -10.38
N ARG A 83 -14.88 4.79 -11.27
CA ARG A 83 -15.19 4.84 -12.71
C ARG A 83 -15.52 3.47 -13.35
N GLU A 84 -14.98 2.37 -12.82
CA GLU A 84 -15.25 1.02 -13.37
C GLU A 84 -16.67 0.60 -13.02
N GLY A 85 -17.09 0.82 -11.77
CA GLY A 85 -18.46 0.63 -11.33
C GLY A 85 -19.43 1.51 -12.11
N GLU A 86 -19.06 2.76 -12.40
CA GLU A 86 -19.88 3.65 -13.23
C GLU A 86 -20.06 3.14 -14.66
N ALA A 87 -18.98 2.65 -15.28
CA ALA A 87 -19.02 2.03 -16.59
C ALA A 87 -19.86 0.74 -16.64
N ILE A 88 -19.80 -0.11 -15.59
CA ILE A 88 -20.65 -1.30 -15.49
C ILE A 88 -22.13 -0.89 -15.45
N SER A 89 -22.45 0.13 -14.65
CA SER A 89 -23.81 0.70 -14.58
C SER A 89 -24.29 1.19 -15.95
N TRP A 90 -23.46 1.97 -16.64
CA TRP A 90 -23.75 2.45 -17.99
C TRP A 90 -23.94 1.31 -18.99
N HIS A 91 -23.05 0.31 -18.97
CA HIS A 91 -23.15 -0.86 -19.84
C HIS A 91 -24.43 -1.66 -19.63
N LEU A 92 -24.84 -1.86 -18.37
CA LEU A 92 -26.09 -2.51 -18.02
C LEU A 92 -27.28 -1.74 -18.59
N GLU A 93 -27.36 -0.43 -18.30
CA GLU A 93 -28.44 0.43 -18.77
C GLU A 93 -28.55 0.41 -20.30
N GLU A 94 -27.44 0.60 -21.01
CA GLU A 94 -27.41 0.61 -22.46
C GLU A 94 -27.88 -0.72 -23.06
N VAL A 95 -27.41 -1.86 -22.54
CA VAL A 95 -27.83 -3.18 -23.04
C VAL A 95 -29.32 -3.42 -22.79
N LEU A 96 -29.83 -3.03 -21.63
CA LEU A 96 -31.26 -3.17 -21.29
C LEU A 96 -32.14 -2.29 -22.19
N ARG A 97 -31.70 -1.06 -22.51
CA ARG A 97 -32.37 -0.14 -23.46
C ARG A 97 -32.32 -0.68 -24.89
N GLN A 98 -31.17 -1.12 -25.37
CA GLN A 98 -30.99 -1.68 -26.72
C GLN A 98 -31.85 -2.92 -26.96
N ARG A 99 -31.99 -3.79 -25.94
CA ARG A 99 -32.85 -4.97 -25.98
C ARG A 99 -34.33 -4.67 -25.74
N LYS A 100 -34.70 -3.39 -25.59
CA LYS A 100 -36.07 -2.93 -25.30
C LYS A 100 -36.67 -3.56 -24.03
N ILE A 101 -35.83 -3.97 -23.08
CA ILE A 101 -36.26 -4.48 -21.77
C ILE A 101 -36.82 -3.33 -20.95
N ILE A 102 -36.13 -2.19 -20.97
CA ILE A 102 -36.62 -0.91 -20.41
C ILE A 102 -36.81 0.11 -21.54
N LYS A 103 -37.83 0.97 -21.43
CA LYS A 103 -38.09 2.05 -22.40
C LYS A 103 -37.07 3.18 -22.23
N LYS A 104 -36.80 3.97 -23.29
CA LYS A 104 -35.96 5.19 -23.22
C LYS A 104 -36.40 6.17 -22.12
N SER A 105 -37.70 6.26 -21.84
CA SER A 105 -38.26 7.12 -20.79
C SER A 105 -38.23 6.52 -19.38
N THR A 106 -37.81 5.25 -19.24
CA THR A 106 -37.75 4.60 -17.91
C THR A 106 -36.64 5.25 -17.09
N PRO A 107 -36.95 5.80 -15.91
CA PRO A 107 -35.92 6.34 -15.02
C PRO A 107 -35.06 5.21 -14.49
N VAL A 108 -33.75 5.46 -14.41
CA VAL A 108 -32.76 4.56 -13.82
C VAL A 108 -32.07 5.31 -12.70
N SER A 109 -32.03 4.70 -11.53
CA SER A 109 -31.41 5.28 -10.34
C SER A 109 -30.01 4.70 -10.15
N ARG A 110 -29.06 5.51 -9.71
CA ARG A 110 -27.69 5.12 -9.36
C ARG A 110 -27.43 5.43 -7.90
N VAL A 111 -27.02 4.44 -7.12
CA VAL A 111 -26.72 4.59 -5.68
C VAL A 111 -25.27 4.18 -5.41
N VAL A 112 -24.53 5.02 -4.67
CA VAL A 112 -23.13 4.78 -4.32
C VAL A 112 -22.97 4.73 -2.80
N PHE A 113 -22.08 3.86 -2.32
CA PHE A 113 -21.70 3.79 -0.92
C PHE A 113 -20.25 3.33 -0.80
N ASN A 114 -19.54 3.89 0.17
CA ASN A 114 -18.13 3.54 0.43
C ASN A 114 -17.99 2.35 1.40
N ALA A 115 -19.10 1.90 2.01
CA ALA A 115 -19.15 0.78 2.93
C ALA A 115 -20.51 0.08 2.82
N ILE A 116 -20.53 -1.25 2.99
CA ILE A 116 -21.76 -2.04 2.93
C ILE A 116 -22.28 -2.24 4.36
N THR A 117 -22.79 -1.17 4.96
CA THR A 117 -23.47 -1.19 6.26
C THR A 117 -24.95 -0.89 6.10
N LYS A 118 -25.77 -1.26 7.09
CA LYS A 118 -27.21 -0.95 7.06
C LYS A 118 -27.47 0.55 6.89
N SER A 119 -26.74 1.41 7.61
CA SER A 119 -26.88 2.86 7.51
C SER A 119 -26.46 3.38 6.14
N ALA A 120 -25.29 3.00 5.64
CA ALA A 120 -24.78 3.48 4.36
C ALA A 120 -25.68 3.05 3.19
N VAL A 121 -26.14 1.80 3.18
CA VAL A 121 -27.03 1.29 2.13
C VAL A 121 -28.40 1.97 2.17
N THR A 122 -29.01 2.10 3.35
CA THR A 122 -30.34 2.73 3.46
C THR A 122 -30.31 4.22 3.16
N GLU A 123 -29.23 4.93 3.52
CA GLU A 123 -29.06 6.34 3.19
C GLU A 123 -28.80 6.56 1.69
N ALA A 124 -28.00 5.69 1.05
CA ALA A 124 -27.77 5.75 -0.38
C ALA A 124 -29.06 5.53 -1.18
N MET A 125 -29.94 4.63 -0.72
CA MET A 125 -31.24 4.39 -1.36
C MET A 125 -32.19 5.59 -1.29
N LYS A 126 -32.07 6.46 -0.27
CA LYS A 126 -32.87 7.69 -0.16
C LYS A 126 -32.38 8.81 -1.07
N ASN A 127 -31.12 8.77 -1.46
CA ASN A 127 -30.46 9.82 -2.24
C ASN A 127 -29.90 9.28 -3.57
N PRO A 128 -30.74 8.70 -4.45
CA PRO A 128 -30.28 8.22 -5.75
C PRO A 128 -29.82 9.39 -6.63
N ARG A 129 -28.77 9.16 -7.41
CA ARG A 129 -28.32 10.04 -8.49
C ARG A 129 -28.55 9.38 -9.85
N LYS A 130 -28.18 10.07 -10.93
CA LYS A 130 -28.05 9.47 -12.26
C LYS A 130 -26.65 8.89 -12.44
N VAL A 131 -26.49 8.05 -13.45
CA VAL A 131 -25.17 7.67 -13.95
C VAL A 131 -24.40 8.93 -14.34
N ASP A 132 -23.16 9.02 -13.87
CA ASP A 132 -22.25 10.13 -14.10
C ASP A 132 -21.53 9.92 -15.44
N GLN A 133 -21.90 10.73 -16.42
CA GLN A 133 -21.38 10.59 -17.78
C GLN A 133 -19.89 10.95 -17.87
N ASP A 134 -19.37 11.87 -17.05
CA ASP A 134 -17.95 12.25 -17.10
C ASP A 134 -17.06 11.09 -16.65
N LEU A 135 -17.49 10.34 -15.62
CA LEU A 135 -16.82 9.12 -15.18
C LEU A 135 -16.86 8.00 -16.23
N VAL A 136 -18.00 7.86 -16.92
CA VAL A 136 -18.16 6.92 -18.04
C VAL A 136 -17.23 7.32 -19.19
N ASP A 137 -17.21 8.58 -19.59
CA ASP A 137 -16.37 9.08 -20.68
C ASP A 137 -14.89 8.91 -20.35
N ALA A 138 -14.48 9.12 -19.09
CA ALA A 138 -13.13 8.83 -18.63
C ALA A 138 -12.78 7.34 -18.74
N TYR A 139 -13.72 6.44 -18.45
CA TYR A 139 -13.55 5.00 -18.67
C TYR A 139 -13.43 4.68 -20.17
N LEU A 140 -14.33 5.22 -21.00
CA LEU A 140 -14.38 5.01 -22.45
C LEU A 140 -13.10 5.48 -23.13
N ALA A 141 -12.63 6.69 -22.81
CA ALA A 141 -11.38 7.24 -23.32
C ALA A 141 -10.18 6.35 -22.95
N ARG A 142 -10.14 5.87 -21.70
CA ARG A 142 -9.11 4.91 -21.27
C ARG A 142 -9.20 3.60 -22.05
N ARG A 143 -10.41 3.06 -22.25
CA ARG A 143 -10.62 1.78 -22.94
C ARG A 143 -10.19 1.86 -24.41
N ALA A 144 -10.58 2.94 -25.10
CA ALA A 144 -10.16 3.23 -26.46
C ALA A 144 -8.63 3.36 -26.56
N LEU A 145 -8.00 4.13 -25.66
CA LEU A 145 -6.55 4.31 -25.64
C LEU A 145 -5.81 2.98 -25.43
N ASP A 146 -6.22 2.18 -24.45
CA ASP A 146 -5.58 0.90 -24.15
C ASP A 146 -5.76 -0.08 -25.33
N TYR A 147 -6.91 -0.07 -26.01
CA TYR A 147 -7.15 -0.85 -27.23
C TYR A 147 -6.24 -0.41 -28.38
N LEU A 148 -6.20 0.89 -28.71
CA LEU A 148 -5.42 1.42 -29.83
C LEU A 148 -3.91 1.17 -29.65
N VAL A 149 -3.38 1.37 -28.44
CA VAL A 149 -1.97 1.06 -28.16
C VAL A 149 -1.70 -0.45 -28.27
N GLY A 150 -2.56 -1.27 -27.66
CA GLY A 150 -2.40 -2.72 -27.67
C GLY A 150 -2.45 -3.28 -29.09
N PHE A 151 -3.45 -2.90 -29.86
CA PHE A 151 -3.71 -3.44 -31.19
C PHE A 151 -2.68 -2.98 -32.23
N ASN A 152 -2.27 -1.70 -32.18
CA ASN A 152 -1.32 -1.16 -33.16
C ASN A 152 0.13 -1.55 -32.85
N LEU A 153 0.52 -1.68 -31.58
CA LEU A 153 1.91 -1.92 -31.21
C LEU A 153 2.26 -3.41 -31.11
N SER A 154 1.31 -4.28 -30.74
CA SER A 154 1.59 -5.71 -30.59
C SER A 154 2.11 -6.40 -31.87
N PRO A 155 1.57 -6.14 -33.08
CA PRO A 155 2.10 -6.72 -34.31
C PRO A 155 3.55 -6.31 -34.60
N VAL A 156 3.95 -5.09 -34.22
CA VAL A 156 5.33 -4.62 -34.33
C VAL A 156 6.23 -5.42 -33.39
N LEU A 157 5.80 -5.62 -32.14
CA LEU A 157 6.53 -6.43 -31.16
C LEU A 157 6.70 -7.87 -31.63
N TRP A 158 5.64 -8.52 -32.12
CA TRP A 158 5.71 -9.91 -32.58
C TRP A 158 6.71 -10.10 -33.72
N ARG A 159 6.79 -9.12 -34.63
CA ARG A 159 7.73 -9.15 -35.76
C ARG A 159 9.18 -8.88 -35.35
N LYS A 160 9.41 -8.06 -34.32
CA LYS A 160 10.76 -7.61 -33.90
C LYS A 160 11.34 -8.41 -32.74
N LEU A 161 10.49 -9.00 -31.91
CA LEU A 161 10.84 -9.74 -30.70
C LEU A 161 10.01 -11.04 -30.67
N PRO A 162 10.51 -12.12 -31.32
CA PRO A 162 9.84 -13.42 -31.31
C PRO A 162 9.55 -13.90 -29.89
N GLY A 163 8.31 -14.30 -29.62
CA GLY A 163 7.85 -14.73 -28.29
C GLY A 163 7.22 -13.62 -27.44
N ALA A 164 7.36 -12.34 -27.80
CA ALA A 164 6.60 -11.24 -27.20
C ALA A 164 5.09 -11.52 -27.24
N LYS A 165 4.38 -11.30 -26.11
CA LYS A 165 2.90 -11.33 -26.09
C LYS A 165 2.42 -9.94 -26.52
N SER A 166 1.47 -9.32 -25.86
CA SER A 166 0.95 -8.02 -26.29
C SER A 166 1.64 -6.82 -25.63
N ALA A 167 1.67 -5.70 -26.34
CA ALA A 167 2.02 -4.40 -25.81
C ALA A 167 1.01 -3.94 -24.73
N GLY A 168 1.44 -3.09 -23.81
CA GLY A 168 0.54 -2.47 -22.84
C GLY A 168 1.11 -1.14 -22.39
N ARG A 169 0.36 -0.05 -22.59
CA ARG A 169 0.81 1.32 -22.34
C ARG A 169 1.43 1.52 -20.96
N VAL A 170 0.79 1.00 -19.91
CA VAL A 170 1.26 1.16 -18.52
C VAL A 170 2.16 -0.02 -18.11
N GLN A 171 1.89 -1.21 -18.62
CA GLN A 171 2.69 -2.42 -18.35
C GLN A 171 4.13 -2.24 -18.85
N SER A 172 4.33 -1.71 -20.05
CA SER A 172 5.66 -1.47 -20.64
C SER A 172 6.47 -0.44 -19.83
N VAL A 173 5.84 0.62 -19.33
CA VAL A 173 6.51 1.60 -18.46
C VAL A 173 6.88 0.96 -17.11
N THR A 174 6.01 0.13 -16.56
CA THR A 174 6.28 -0.57 -15.29
C THR A 174 7.41 -1.59 -15.45
N LEU A 175 7.42 -2.33 -16.56
CA LEU A 175 8.49 -3.24 -16.93
C LEU A 175 9.83 -2.51 -17.06
N ARG A 176 9.82 -1.34 -17.72
CA ARG A 176 11.00 -0.48 -17.84
C ARG A 176 11.61 -0.12 -16.48
N LEU A 177 10.80 0.18 -15.45
CA LEU A 177 11.33 0.45 -14.11
C LEU A 177 12.13 -0.72 -13.54
N ILE A 178 11.66 -1.95 -13.77
CA ILE A 178 12.34 -3.18 -13.32
C ILE A 178 13.64 -3.37 -14.11
N VAL A 179 13.59 -3.19 -15.43
CA VAL A 179 14.77 -3.34 -16.30
C VAL A 179 15.84 -2.30 -15.97
N GLU A 180 15.47 -1.03 -15.76
CA GLU A 180 16.40 0.03 -15.36
C GLU A 180 17.07 -0.28 -14.02
N ARG A 181 16.32 -0.81 -13.03
CA ARG A 181 16.90 -1.29 -11.77
C ARG A 181 17.88 -2.43 -11.99
N GLU A 182 17.58 -3.35 -12.89
CA GLU A 182 18.48 -4.47 -13.18
C GLU A 182 19.78 -3.99 -13.85
N MET A 183 19.68 -3.03 -14.78
CA MET A 183 20.85 -2.37 -15.38
C MET A 183 21.68 -1.59 -14.35
N GLU A 184 21.03 -0.92 -13.38
CA GLU A 184 21.71 -0.26 -12.26
C GLU A 184 22.51 -1.28 -11.42
N ILE A 185 21.92 -2.45 -11.15
CA ILE A 185 22.58 -3.53 -10.39
C ILE A 185 23.78 -4.10 -11.16
N GLU A 186 23.63 -4.35 -12.47
CA GLU A 186 24.69 -4.89 -13.31
C GLU A 186 25.87 -3.93 -13.50
N ALA A 187 25.59 -2.63 -13.60
CA ALA A 187 26.60 -1.59 -13.73
C ALA A 187 27.27 -1.23 -12.38
N PHE A 188 26.73 -1.69 -11.25
CA PHE A 188 27.18 -1.30 -9.92
C PHE A 188 28.55 -1.90 -9.60
N LYS A 189 29.48 -1.03 -9.19
CA LYS A 189 30.81 -1.43 -8.73
C LYS A 189 30.86 -1.32 -7.21
N ASN A 190 30.93 -2.47 -6.54
CA ASN A 190 31.06 -2.51 -5.09
C ASN A 190 32.35 -1.81 -4.66
N ARG A 191 32.22 -0.87 -3.71
CA ARG A 191 33.34 -0.23 -3.03
C ARG A 191 33.47 -0.81 -1.63
N GLU A 192 34.65 -1.31 -1.32
CA GLU A 192 35.03 -1.71 0.03
C GLU A 192 35.10 -0.49 0.95
N TYR A 193 34.67 -0.66 2.20
CA TYR A 193 34.87 0.30 3.27
C TYR A 193 34.81 -0.41 4.61
N TRP A 194 35.41 0.18 5.62
CA TRP A 194 35.50 -0.39 6.95
C TRP A 194 34.88 0.53 7.99
N SER A 195 34.35 -0.06 9.05
CA SER A 195 34.03 0.65 10.29
C SER A 195 34.79 0.00 11.44
N VAL A 196 35.00 0.75 12.52
CA VAL A 196 35.53 0.18 13.76
C VAL A 196 34.49 0.31 14.85
N LYS A 197 34.05 -0.83 15.35
CA LYS A 197 33.10 -0.96 16.45
C LYS A 197 33.86 -1.30 17.73
N VAL A 198 33.48 -0.68 18.83
CA VAL A 198 34.15 -0.84 20.12
C VAL A 198 33.11 -1.25 21.15
N ASN A 199 33.34 -2.40 21.79
CA ASN A 199 32.61 -2.79 22.99
C ASN A 199 33.31 -2.17 24.21
N LEU A 200 32.63 -1.23 24.85
CA LEU A 200 33.09 -0.49 26.00
C LEU A 200 32.40 -0.99 27.27
N GLN A 201 33.10 -0.91 28.39
CA GLN A 201 32.57 -1.19 29.72
C GLN A 201 32.59 0.07 30.57
N THR A 202 31.48 0.32 31.25
CA THR A 202 31.35 1.41 32.24
C THR A 202 32.09 1.08 33.54
N PRO A 203 32.38 2.06 34.41
CA PRO A 203 32.96 1.80 35.73
C PRO A 203 32.09 0.89 36.63
N ARG A 204 30.82 0.71 36.26
CA ARG A 204 29.86 -0.17 36.94
C ARG A 204 29.77 -1.57 36.33
N GLY A 205 30.66 -1.91 35.40
CA GLY A 205 30.72 -3.23 34.77
C GLY A 205 29.72 -3.49 33.64
N GLN A 206 28.93 -2.49 33.24
CA GLN A 206 27.93 -2.62 32.16
C GLN A 206 28.57 -2.38 30.79
N ASN A 207 28.28 -3.25 29.81
CA ASN A 207 28.84 -3.17 28.46
C ASN A 207 27.91 -2.42 27.49
N PHE A 208 28.50 -1.71 26.53
CA PHE A 208 27.78 -1.04 25.45
C PHE A 208 28.66 -0.91 24.20
N ASP A 209 28.03 -0.79 23.05
CA ASP A 209 28.75 -0.64 21.78
C ASP A 209 28.83 0.83 21.36
N ALA A 210 29.98 1.24 20.85
CA ALA A 210 30.21 2.54 20.22
C ALA A 210 30.89 2.36 18.87
N ASN A 211 30.64 3.29 17.94
CA ASN A 211 31.27 3.28 16.62
C ASN A 211 32.26 4.44 16.48
N LEU A 212 33.40 4.20 15.82
CA LEU A 212 34.36 5.24 15.49
C LEU A 212 33.73 6.30 14.57
N ARG A 213 33.88 7.56 14.93
CA ARG A 213 33.38 8.74 14.19
C ARG A 213 34.45 9.78 13.91
N SER A 214 35.56 9.75 14.63
CA SER A 214 36.70 10.62 14.38
C SER A 214 38.01 9.90 14.66
N LEU A 215 38.99 10.09 13.77
CA LEU A 215 40.33 9.54 13.84
C LEU A 215 41.34 10.64 13.48
N ALA A 216 42.45 10.70 14.21
CA ALA A 216 43.46 11.76 14.11
C ALA A 216 42.86 13.19 14.21
N GLY A 217 41.83 13.37 15.05
CA GLY A 217 41.13 14.65 15.25
C GLY A 217 40.25 15.09 14.07
N LYS A 218 40.10 14.27 13.04
CA LYS A 218 39.24 14.52 11.88
C LYS A 218 37.99 13.65 11.96
N LYS A 219 36.84 14.22 11.62
CA LYS A 219 35.59 13.46 11.52
C LYS A 219 35.67 12.53 10.30
N LEU A 220 35.26 11.28 10.48
CA LEU A 220 35.23 10.28 9.43
C LEU A 220 33.94 10.35 8.62
N GLU A 221 34.10 10.32 7.30
CA GLU A 221 33.07 10.00 6.34
C GLU A 221 33.06 8.49 6.01
N LYS A 222 32.02 8.02 5.32
CA LYS A 222 31.75 6.58 5.12
C LYS A 222 32.92 5.79 4.50
N PHE A 223 33.75 6.43 3.67
CA PHE A 223 34.80 5.76 2.89
C PHE A 223 36.23 6.10 3.34
N ASP A 224 36.39 6.76 4.48
CA ASP A 224 37.70 7.22 4.94
C ASP A 224 38.57 6.07 5.48
N ILE A 225 37.96 4.97 5.91
CA ILE A 225 38.65 3.71 6.22
C ILE A 225 38.43 2.77 5.05
N GLU A 226 39.33 2.83 4.08
CA GLU A 226 39.12 2.23 2.75
C GLU A 226 39.53 0.76 2.66
N ASN A 227 40.38 0.27 3.56
CA ASN A 227 40.94 -1.09 3.53
C ASN A 227 41.29 -1.60 4.93
N GLU A 228 41.65 -2.88 5.01
CA GLU A 228 42.02 -3.58 6.25
C GLU A 228 43.16 -2.87 6.99
N THR A 229 44.24 -2.50 6.30
CA THR A 229 45.38 -1.80 6.91
C THR A 229 44.97 -0.50 7.61
N ALA A 230 44.12 0.31 6.98
CA ALA A 230 43.60 1.53 7.59
C ALA A 230 42.71 1.23 8.80
N ALA A 231 41.92 0.15 8.74
CA ALA A 231 41.10 -0.29 9.86
C ALA A 231 41.95 -0.79 11.04
N GLU A 232 43.01 -1.55 10.77
CA GLU A 232 43.97 -2.01 11.78
C GLU A 232 44.70 -0.85 12.45
N LEU A 233 45.12 0.16 11.68
CA LEU A 233 45.71 1.39 12.23
C LEU A 233 44.72 2.12 13.15
N ALA A 234 43.44 2.19 12.76
CA ALA A 234 42.40 2.76 13.60
C ALA A 234 42.19 1.94 14.90
N VAL A 235 42.17 0.60 14.79
CA VAL A 235 42.08 -0.32 15.93
C VAL A 235 43.25 -0.11 16.90
N GLN A 236 44.48 -0.04 16.40
CA GLN A 236 45.66 0.24 17.22
C GLN A 236 45.60 1.63 17.86
N ALA A 237 45.15 2.65 17.13
CA ALA A 237 45.02 4.01 17.63
C ALA A 237 43.99 4.13 18.77
N ILE A 238 42.89 3.36 18.70
CA ILE A 238 41.89 3.23 19.76
C ILE A 238 42.45 2.43 20.95
N THR A 239 43.14 1.33 20.69
CA THR A 239 43.63 0.41 21.72
C THR A 239 44.71 1.06 22.59
N SER A 240 45.57 1.88 21.98
CA SER A 240 46.68 2.60 22.66
C SER A 240 46.26 3.82 23.48
N ARG A 241 44.97 4.21 23.46
CA ARG A 241 44.48 5.42 24.13
C ARG A 241 43.41 5.11 25.16
N ASP A 242 43.49 5.77 26.30
CA ASP A 242 42.39 5.79 27.24
C ASP A 242 41.22 6.59 26.68
N LEU A 243 40.01 6.11 27.00
CA LEU A 243 38.76 6.67 26.51
C LEU A 243 37.91 7.08 27.70
N SER A 244 37.25 8.23 27.55
CA SER A 244 36.31 8.74 28.55
C SER A 244 35.11 9.36 27.86
N VAL A 245 33.98 9.37 28.57
CA VAL A 245 32.76 10.00 28.09
C VAL A 245 32.97 11.51 28.06
N ALA A 246 32.94 12.10 26.86
CA ALA A 246 33.05 13.53 26.67
C ALA A 246 31.72 14.23 26.92
N ASN A 247 30.63 13.65 26.42
CA ASN A 247 29.30 14.24 26.50
C ASN A 247 28.23 13.16 26.50
N VAL A 248 27.15 13.41 27.25
CA VAL A 248 25.92 12.60 27.25
C VAL A 248 24.76 13.54 26.99
N GLU A 249 24.09 13.34 25.86
CA GLU A 249 22.94 14.14 25.48
C GLU A 249 21.69 13.27 25.38
N ALA A 250 20.72 13.52 26.26
CA ALA A 250 19.39 12.93 26.18
C ALA A 250 18.42 13.94 25.58
N LYS A 251 17.77 13.55 24.46
CA LYS A 251 16.77 14.39 23.78
C LYS A 251 15.43 13.66 23.69
N PRO A 252 14.31 14.34 24.01
CA PRO A 252 13.00 13.80 23.71
C PRO A 252 12.81 13.70 22.21
N ALA A 253 12.29 12.58 21.75
CA ALA A 253 11.91 12.34 20.36
C ALA A 253 10.45 11.87 20.31
N ILE A 254 9.73 12.34 19.29
CA ILE A 254 8.31 12.01 19.10
C ILE A 254 8.17 11.26 17.79
N ARG A 255 7.53 10.10 17.83
CA ARG A 255 7.14 9.36 16.63
C ARG A 255 5.63 9.44 16.48
N ASN A 256 5.17 9.94 15.33
CA ASN A 256 3.75 10.06 15.04
C ASN A 256 3.23 8.79 14.37
N PRO A 257 1.96 8.43 14.59
CA PRO A 257 1.33 7.33 13.87
C PRO A 257 1.18 7.65 12.38
N SER A 258 1.38 6.61 11.57
CA SER A 258 1.18 6.69 10.13
C SER A 258 -0.32 6.79 9.78
N ALA A 259 -0.63 7.36 8.61
CA ALA A 259 -2.01 7.56 8.15
C ALA A 259 -2.78 6.23 7.99
N PRO A 260 -4.12 6.24 8.03
CA PRO A 260 -4.95 5.10 7.62
C PRO A 260 -4.57 4.59 6.23
N PHE A 261 -4.95 3.36 5.92
CA PHE A 261 -4.58 2.77 4.63
C PHE A 261 -5.29 3.44 3.45
N MET A 262 -4.52 3.73 2.42
CA MET A 262 -4.97 3.75 1.03
C MET A 262 -4.53 2.45 0.32
N THR A 263 -4.97 2.21 -0.91
CA THR A 263 -4.72 0.94 -1.63
C THR A 263 -3.24 0.59 -1.75
N SER A 264 -2.39 1.55 -2.11
CA SER A 264 -0.95 1.36 -2.26
C SER A 264 -0.29 0.95 -0.95
N THR A 265 -0.57 1.67 0.15
CA THR A 265 -0.02 1.40 1.48
C THR A 265 -0.51 0.07 2.05
N LEU A 266 -1.76 -0.34 1.78
CA LEU A 266 -2.28 -1.65 2.16
C LEU A 266 -1.53 -2.77 1.45
N GLN A 267 -1.32 -2.66 0.13
CA GLN A 267 -0.56 -3.64 -0.65
C GLN A 267 0.88 -3.77 -0.16
N GLN A 268 1.52 -2.63 0.15
CA GLN A 268 2.87 -2.61 0.68
C GLN A 268 2.97 -3.34 2.03
N GLU A 269 2.12 -3.00 3.00
CA GLU A 269 2.19 -3.60 4.34
C GLU A 269 1.74 -5.07 4.36
N ALA A 270 0.75 -5.45 3.53
CA ALA A 270 0.35 -6.85 3.39
C ALA A 270 1.48 -7.71 2.79
N SER A 271 2.22 -7.16 1.82
CA SER A 271 3.40 -7.81 1.25
C SER A 271 4.53 -7.97 2.27
N ARG A 272 4.86 -6.89 3.01
CA ARG A 272 5.92 -6.90 4.03
C ARG A 272 5.61 -7.86 5.19
N LYS A 273 4.40 -7.80 5.74
CA LYS A 273 4.02 -8.56 6.95
C LYS A 273 3.61 -9.99 6.66
N PHE A 274 2.92 -10.23 5.54
CA PHE A 274 2.32 -11.54 5.25
C PHE A 274 2.85 -12.20 3.98
N GLY A 275 3.67 -11.50 3.18
CA GLY A 275 4.11 -12.00 1.88
C GLY A 275 2.99 -12.01 0.83
N PHE A 276 1.88 -11.31 1.06
CA PHE A 276 0.78 -11.26 0.09
C PHE A 276 1.19 -10.45 -1.14
N GLY A 277 1.02 -11.04 -2.32
CA GLY A 277 1.10 -10.29 -3.57
C GLY A 277 -0.05 -9.29 -3.70
N ALA A 278 0.08 -8.32 -4.61
CA ALA A 278 -0.92 -7.29 -4.86
C ALA A 278 -2.28 -7.90 -5.25
N ARG A 279 -2.29 -8.97 -6.07
CA ARG A 279 -3.52 -9.69 -6.45
C ARG A 279 -4.20 -10.36 -5.26
N GLN A 280 -3.44 -11.06 -4.42
CA GLN A 280 -3.97 -11.73 -3.24
C GLN A 280 -4.53 -10.72 -2.23
N THR A 281 -3.79 -9.62 -2.01
CA THR A 281 -4.23 -8.53 -1.13
C THR A 281 -5.57 -7.95 -1.60
N MET A 282 -5.67 -7.57 -2.88
CA MET A 282 -6.90 -6.97 -3.41
C MET A 282 -8.08 -7.94 -3.45
N SER A 283 -7.86 -9.22 -3.78
CA SER A 283 -8.90 -10.24 -3.74
C SER A 283 -9.42 -10.47 -2.32
N THR A 284 -8.54 -10.50 -1.32
CA THR A 284 -8.93 -10.64 0.08
C THR A 284 -9.65 -9.40 0.60
N ALA A 285 -9.17 -8.20 0.24
CA ALA A 285 -9.84 -6.94 0.58
C ALA A 285 -11.24 -6.83 -0.06
N GLN A 286 -11.39 -7.23 -1.33
CA GLN A 286 -12.71 -7.29 -2.00
C GLN A 286 -13.69 -8.13 -1.18
N ARG A 287 -13.30 -9.34 -0.77
CA ARG A 287 -14.17 -10.22 0.02
C ARG A 287 -14.52 -9.64 1.39
N LEU A 288 -13.60 -8.91 2.03
CA LEU A 288 -13.87 -8.20 3.28
C LEU A 288 -14.88 -7.07 3.08
N TYR A 289 -14.73 -6.27 2.01
CA TYR A 289 -15.63 -5.19 1.65
C TYR A 289 -17.04 -5.70 1.32
N GLU A 290 -17.14 -6.72 0.46
CA GLU A 290 -18.43 -7.32 0.06
C GLU A 290 -19.19 -7.99 1.22
N ALA A 291 -18.45 -8.45 2.23
CA ALA A 291 -19.01 -8.95 3.48
C ALA A 291 -19.34 -7.85 4.50
N GLY A 292 -19.01 -6.59 4.21
CA GLY A 292 -19.33 -5.43 5.03
C GLY A 292 -18.35 -5.16 6.17
N TYR A 293 -17.15 -5.75 6.18
CA TYR A 293 -16.17 -5.59 7.27
C TYR A 293 -15.28 -4.36 7.12
N ILE A 294 -15.00 -3.91 5.89
CA ILE A 294 -14.15 -2.76 5.62
C ILE A 294 -14.82 -1.81 4.63
N THR A 295 -14.33 -0.57 4.57
CA THR A 295 -14.64 0.39 3.51
C THR A 295 -14.02 -0.03 2.17
N TYR A 296 -14.40 0.67 1.10
CA TYR A 296 -13.97 0.38 -0.25
C TYR A 296 -12.45 0.39 -0.40
N MET A 297 -11.90 -0.70 -0.93
CA MET A 297 -10.45 -0.97 -0.92
C MET A 297 -9.67 -0.36 -2.08
N ARG A 298 -10.35 0.27 -3.07
CA ARG A 298 -9.72 0.98 -4.19
C ARG A 298 -9.89 2.47 -3.96
N THR A 299 -8.97 3.03 -3.19
CA THR A 299 -8.99 4.42 -2.76
C THR A 299 -7.55 4.91 -2.72
N ASP A 300 -7.34 6.13 -3.22
CA ASP A 300 -6.13 6.89 -2.92
C ASP A 300 -6.33 7.73 -1.65
N GLY A 301 -7.55 7.85 -1.12
CA GLY A 301 -7.88 8.62 0.07
C GLY A 301 -7.29 8.06 1.37
N ILE A 302 -6.85 8.98 2.22
CA ILE A 302 -6.37 8.70 3.60
C ILE A 302 -7.20 9.41 4.67
N ASP A 303 -8.22 10.15 4.26
CA ASP A 303 -9.15 10.83 5.17
C ASP A 303 -10.17 9.83 5.72
N MET A 304 -10.65 10.09 6.92
CA MET A 304 -11.61 9.24 7.62
C MET A 304 -12.85 10.06 7.95
N ALA A 305 -14.04 9.48 7.75
CA ALA A 305 -15.28 10.18 8.05
C ALA A 305 -15.33 10.61 9.54
N PRO A 306 -15.89 11.79 9.86
CA PRO A 306 -15.91 12.31 11.24
C PRO A 306 -16.50 11.33 12.27
N GLU A 307 -17.57 10.63 11.91
CA GLU A 307 -18.20 9.60 12.74
C GLU A 307 -17.29 8.40 12.98
N ALA A 308 -16.47 8.03 11.99
CA ALA A 308 -15.50 6.93 12.11
C ALA A 308 -14.30 7.34 12.97
N ILE A 309 -13.86 8.60 12.91
CA ILE A 309 -12.85 9.15 13.81
C ILE A 309 -13.33 9.08 15.26
N GLN A 310 -14.57 9.50 15.52
CA GLN A 310 -15.15 9.42 16.87
C GLN A 310 -15.28 7.97 17.36
N ALA A 311 -15.73 7.06 16.48
CA ALA A 311 -15.82 5.63 16.80
C ALA A 311 -14.44 5.02 17.09
N ALA A 312 -13.40 5.38 16.34
CA ALA A 312 -12.04 4.91 16.56
C ALA A 312 -11.49 5.42 17.90
N ARG A 313 -11.74 6.70 18.21
CA ARG A 313 -11.35 7.29 19.51
C ARG A 313 -12.07 6.60 20.66
N ALA A 314 -13.38 6.38 20.58
CA ALA A 314 -14.12 5.63 21.60
C ALA A 314 -13.53 4.22 21.82
N ALA A 315 -13.30 3.48 20.73
CA ALA A 315 -12.67 2.16 20.80
C ALA A 315 -11.26 2.19 21.42
N ILE A 316 -10.46 3.23 21.15
CA ILE A 316 -9.14 3.39 21.78
C ILE A 316 -9.28 3.60 23.29
N THR A 317 -10.22 4.44 23.74
CA THR A 317 -10.48 4.67 25.17
C THR A 317 -10.80 3.36 25.86
N ASP A 318 -11.73 2.59 25.28
CA ASP A 318 -12.23 1.35 25.85
C ASP A 318 -11.16 0.26 25.89
N PHE A 319 -10.30 0.18 24.87
CA PHE A 319 -9.31 -0.90 24.74
C PHE A 319 -7.94 -0.57 25.36
N TYR A 320 -7.54 0.70 25.40
CA TYR A 320 -6.17 1.10 25.77
C TYR A 320 -6.12 2.17 26.86
N GLY A 321 -7.23 2.89 27.12
CA GLY A 321 -7.31 3.95 28.11
C GLY A 321 -7.10 5.36 27.53
N ALA A 322 -7.50 6.37 28.31
CA ALA A 322 -7.55 7.77 27.88
C ALA A 322 -6.19 8.36 27.48
N ASP A 323 -5.08 7.89 28.09
CA ASP A 323 -3.72 8.38 27.78
C ASP A 323 -3.28 8.06 26.34
N PHE A 324 -3.88 7.05 25.72
CA PHE A 324 -3.60 6.65 24.35
C PHE A 324 -4.36 7.45 23.30
N ILE A 325 -5.12 8.47 23.72
CA ILE A 325 -5.85 9.37 22.82
C ILE A 325 -5.25 10.77 22.83
N PRO A 326 -4.91 11.34 21.66
CA PRO A 326 -4.50 12.74 21.59
C PRO A 326 -5.69 13.65 21.88
N LYS A 327 -5.41 14.81 22.50
CA LYS A 327 -6.45 15.82 22.84
C LYS A 327 -7.35 16.12 21.64
N GLU A 328 -6.74 16.43 20.50
CA GLU A 328 -7.44 16.67 19.25
C GLU A 328 -7.44 15.44 18.33
N PRO A 329 -8.51 15.23 17.54
CA PRO A 329 -8.52 14.19 16.51
C PRO A 329 -7.42 14.38 15.47
N ARG A 330 -6.89 13.27 14.95
CA ARG A 330 -5.87 13.33 13.90
C ARG A 330 -6.54 13.34 12.53
N MET A 331 -6.36 14.44 11.81
CA MET A 331 -6.86 14.59 10.44
C MET A 331 -5.75 14.30 9.45
N TYR A 332 -5.99 13.36 8.53
CA TYR A 332 -5.07 13.00 7.46
C TYR A 332 -5.67 13.42 6.12
N LYS A 333 -4.90 14.15 5.32
CA LYS A 333 -5.34 14.59 3.99
C LYS A 333 -4.21 14.44 2.99
N ASN A 334 -4.54 13.95 1.80
CA ASN A 334 -3.58 13.88 0.71
C ASN A 334 -3.24 15.27 0.19
N LYS A 335 -1.97 15.47 -0.18
CA LYS A 335 -1.48 16.68 -0.85
C LYS A 335 -1.45 16.55 -2.38
N ALA A 336 -1.79 15.38 -2.92
CA ALA A 336 -1.67 15.10 -4.35
C ALA A 336 -2.76 15.84 -5.16
N LYS A 337 -2.35 16.54 -6.23
CA LYS A 337 -3.24 17.35 -7.10
C LYS A 337 -4.20 16.55 -7.99
N ASN A 338 -3.96 15.24 -8.16
CA ASN A 338 -4.69 14.36 -9.09
C ASN A 338 -5.40 13.19 -8.37
N ALA A 339 -5.73 13.34 -7.08
CA ALA A 339 -6.60 12.38 -6.41
C ALA A 339 -7.96 12.41 -7.13
N GLN A 340 -8.31 11.32 -7.83
CA GLN A 340 -9.42 11.35 -8.79
C GLN A 340 -10.78 11.41 -8.08
N GLU A 341 -10.85 10.88 -6.87
CA GLU A 341 -12.11 10.60 -6.21
C GLU A 341 -11.97 10.88 -4.70
N ALA A 342 -12.89 11.68 -4.13
CA ALA A 342 -12.92 12.00 -2.71
C ALA A 342 -13.40 10.78 -1.90
N HIS A 343 -12.58 9.74 -1.88
CA HIS A 343 -12.86 8.49 -1.19
C HIS A 343 -12.29 8.49 0.22
N GLU A 344 -12.99 7.81 1.10
CA GLU A 344 -12.53 7.52 2.44
C GLU A 344 -11.35 6.52 2.39
N CYS A 345 -10.53 6.52 3.43
CA CYS A 345 -9.50 5.51 3.65
C CYS A 345 -10.08 4.09 3.79
N ILE A 346 -9.21 3.09 3.65
CA ILE A 346 -9.49 1.68 3.96
C ILE A 346 -9.43 1.47 5.47
N ARG A 347 -10.58 1.20 6.09
CA ARG A 347 -10.76 1.01 7.52
C ARG A 347 -11.86 -0.01 7.83
N PRO A 348 -11.96 -0.52 9.08
CA PRO A 348 -13.12 -1.29 9.51
C PRO A 348 -14.40 -0.46 9.46
N THR A 349 -15.52 -1.12 9.18
CA THR A 349 -16.87 -0.53 9.29
C THR A 349 -17.33 -0.44 10.74
N ASP A 350 -16.83 -1.32 11.61
CA ASP A 350 -17.05 -1.33 13.05
C ASP A 350 -15.70 -1.35 13.79
N MET A 351 -15.42 -0.27 14.53
CA MET A 351 -14.15 -0.11 15.26
C MET A 351 -14.06 -1.02 16.49
N THR A 352 -15.20 -1.49 17.02
CA THR A 352 -15.26 -2.35 18.20
C THR A 352 -15.06 -3.83 17.87
N ALA A 353 -15.27 -4.22 16.61
CA ALA A 353 -15.10 -5.57 16.11
C ALA A 353 -13.61 -5.95 16.00
N LYS A 354 -13.04 -6.45 17.11
CA LYS A 354 -11.67 -6.96 17.15
C LYS A 354 -11.50 -8.14 16.18
N PRO A 355 -10.30 -8.33 15.58
CA PRO A 355 -10.06 -9.41 14.64
C PRO A 355 -10.38 -10.81 15.20
N ASP A 356 -10.10 -11.04 16.48
CA ASP A 356 -10.36 -12.32 17.15
C ASP A 356 -11.85 -12.59 17.41
N SER A 357 -12.70 -11.55 17.47
CA SER A 357 -14.14 -11.74 17.63
C SER A 357 -14.85 -12.11 16.32
N LEU A 358 -14.18 -12.02 15.17
CA LEU A 358 -14.74 -12.31 13.85
C LEU A 358 -14.50 -13.76 13.42
N SER A 359 -15.25 -14.69 14.02
CA SER A 359 -15.10 -16.14 13.81
C SER A 359 -15.34 -16.60 12.36
N ARG A 360 -16.10 -15.83 11.57
CA ARG A 360 -16.47 -16.17 10.17
C ARG A 360 -15.40 -15.83 9.13
N LEU A 361 -14.31 -15.17 9.52
CA LEU A 361 -13.23 -14.82 8.60
C LEU A 361 -12.29 -16.00 8.38
N GLU A 362 -12.00 -16.28 7.10
CA GLU A 362 -10.91 -17.17 6.72
C GLU A 362 -9.55 -16.62 7.19
N ALA A 363 -8.51 -17.46 7.24
CA ALA A 363 -7.20 -17.08 7.75
C ALA A 363 -6.60 -15.84 7.07
N ASP A 364 -6.63 -15.76 5.73
CA ASP A 364 -6.12 -14.60 4.99
C ASP A 364 -6.94 -13.34 5.24
N GLN A 365 -8.27 -13.48 5.28
CA GLN A 365 -9.19 -12.37 5.59
C GLN A 365 -8.95 -11.84 6.99
N ARG A 366 -8.77 -12.72 7.98
CA ARG A 366 -8.49 -12.33 9.36
C ARG A 366 -7.16 -11.58 9.47
N ARG A 367 -6.10 -12.07 8.81
CA ARG A 367 -4.79 -11.39 8.77
C ARG A 367 -4.89 -10.00 8.15
N LEU A 368 -5.56 -9.88 7.01
CA LEU A 368 -5.70 -8.59 6.33
C LEU A 368 -6.61 -7.62 7.10
N TYR A 369 -7.70 -8.12 7.69
CA TYR A 369 -8.57 -7.32 8.55
C TYR A 369 -7.84 -6.85 9.82
N ASP A 370 -7.07 -7.72 10.49
CA ASP A 370 -6.25 -7.34 11.64
C ASP A 370 -5.25 -6.23 11.30
N LEU A 371 -4.60 -6.34 10.14
CA LEU A 371 -3.73 -5.29 9.62
C LEU A 371 -4.47 -3.95 9.44
N ILE A 372 -5.62 -3.97 8.77
CA ILE A 372 -6.45 -2.78 8.53
C ILE A 372 -6.95 -2.18 9.84
N TRP A 373 -7.44 -3.00 10.76
CA TRP A 373 -7.94 -2.59 12.07
C TRP A 373 -6.83 -1.93 12.90
N LYS A 374 -5.68 -2.58 13.05
CA LYS A 374 -4.54 -2.05 13.83
C LYS A 374 -4.05 -0.72 13.26
N ARG A 375 -3.94 -0.61 11.93
CA ARG A 375 -3.53 0.64 11.27
C ARG A 375 -4.52 1.77 11.51
N THR A 376 -5.82 1.47 11.42
CA THR A 376 -6.89 2.44 11.65
C THR A 376 -6.88 2.95 13.08
N ILE A 377 -6.85 2.04 14.07
CA ILE A 377 -6.78 2.38 15.49
C ILE A 377 -5.51 3.18 15.79
N ALA A 378 -4.34 2.70 15.38
CA ALA A 378 -3.07 3.39 15.58
C ALA A 378 -3.06 4.82 14.99
N SER A 379 -3.72 5.04 13.85
CA SER A 379 -3.78 6.36 13.21
C SER A 379 -4.44 7.44 14.09
N GLN A 380 -5.32 7.06 15.03
CA GLN A 380 -5.99 7.99 15.95
C GLN A 380 -5.38 8.00 17.35
N MET A 381 -4.32 7.22 17.60
CA MET A 381 -3.67 7.14 18.91
C MET A 381 -2.64 8.27 19.16
N SER A 382 -2.28 8.44 20.43
CA SER A 382 -1.22 9.33 20.88
C SER A 382 0.13 8.96 20.24
N SER A 383 0.98 9.96 20.01
CA SER A 383 2.35 9.73 19.52
C SER A 383 3.16 8.92 20.53
N ALA A 384 4.08 8.10 20.03
CA ALA A 384 5.08 7.49 20.90
C ALA A 384 6.07 8.56 21.34
N LYS A 385 6.42 8.56 22.63
CA LYS A 385 7.46 9.39 23.21
C LYS A 385 8.68 8.52 23.46
N LEU A 386 9.78 8.91 22.86
CA LEU A 386 11.06 8.25 22.95
C LEU A 386 12.03 9.20 23.65
N GLU A 387 12.98 8.65 24.38
CA GLU A 387 14.16 9.38 24.84
C GLU A 387 15.36 8.80 24.12
N ARG A 388 16.02 9.63 23.31
CA ARG A 388 17.22 9.24 22.58
C ARG A 388 18.44 9.77 23.30
N THR A 389 19.33 8.87 23.67
CA THR A 389 20.61 9.18 24.32
C THR A 389 21.72 9.04 23.29
N THR A 390 22.50 10.09 23.13
CA THR A 390 23.75 10.09 22.34
C THR A 390 24.91 10.30 23.29
N VAL A 391 25.90 9.42 23.21
CA VAL A 391 27.11 9.46 24.04
C VAL A 391 28.29 9.64 23.11
N ASP A 392 29.04 10.71 23.32
CA ASP A 392 30.33 10.94 22.66
C ASP A 392 31.46 10.54 23.61
N ILE A 393 32.35 9.68 23.13
CA ILE A 393 33.49 9.16 23.88
C ILE A 393 34.76 9.62 23.16
N THR A 394 35.74 10.15 23.89
CA THR A 394 36.97 10.68 23.29
C THR A 394 38.22 10.28 24.05
N SER A 395 39.35 10.29 23.35
CA SER A 395 40.68 10.24 23.96
C SER A 395 41.11 11.62 24.44
N GLN A 396 41.97 11.67 25.47
CA GLN A 396 42.42 12.93 26.08
C GLN A 396 43.13 13.87 25.08
N ASP A 397 43.81 13.31 24.08
CA ASP A 397 44.52 14.05 23.02
C ASP A 397 43.60 14.50 21.86
N GLY A 398 42.28 14.23 21.96
CA GLY A 398 41.28 14.56 20.94
C GLY A 398 41.44 13.82 19.62
N GLN A 399 42.32 12.82 19.55
CA GLN A 399 42.61 12.10 18.30
C GLN A 399 41.53 11.07 17.96
N ILE A 400 40.85 10.52 18.96
CA ILE A 400 39.80 9.51 18.78
C ILE A 400 38.46 10.08 19.24
N GLY A 401 37.43 9.91 18.42
CA GLY A 401 36.04 10.16 18.78
C GLY A 401 35.16 8.97 18.42
N LEU A 402 34.52 8.36 19.42
CA LEU A 402 33.51 7.32 19.24
C LEU A 402 32.13 7.88 19.58
N ARG A 403 31.09 7.28 19.00
CA ARG A 403 29.70 7.61 19.32
C ARG A 403 28.88 6.36 19.57
N ALA A 404 28.15 6.36 20.68
CA ALA A 404 27.10 5.40 20.97
C ALA A 404 25.75 6.10 20.94
N THR A 405 24.74 5.44 20.41
CA THR A 405 23.36 5.93 20.35
C THR A 405 22.43 4.85 20.83
N GLY A 406 21.48 5.23 21.69
CA GLY A 406 20.42 4.35 22.12
C GLY A 406 19.13 5.11 22.32
N GLN A 407 18.03 4.38 22.37
CA GLN A 407 16.73 4.97 22.61
C GLN A 407 15.93 4.10 23.58
N VAL A 408 15.08 4.76 24.36
CA VAL A 408 14.12 4.09 25.25
C VAL A 408 12.74 4.64 24.96
N VAL A 409 11.75 3.74 24.88
CA VAL A 409 10.34 4.13 24.77
C VAL A 409 9.87 4.61 26.14
N VAL A 410 9.62 5.91 26.27
CA VAL A 410 9.06 6.54 27.49
C VAL A 410 7.55 6.33 27.53
N PHE A 411 6.90 6.40 26.36
CA PHE A 411 5.48 6.11 26.19
C PHE A 411 5.24 5.51 24.81
N GLU A 412 4.65 4.31 24.75
CA GLU A 412 4.47 3.57 23.51
C GLU A 412 3.53 4.27 22.53
N GLY A 413 2.49 4.95 23.02
CA GLY A 413 1.44 5.52 22.19
C GLY A 413 0.91 4.50 21.18
N PHE A 414 0.88 4.87 19.90
CA PHE A 414 0.43 3.99 18.82
C PHE A 414 1.28 2.72 18.61
N LEU A 415 2.55 2.70 19.04
CA LEU A 415 3.44 1.53 18.87
C LEU A 415 2.94 0.30 19.62
N LYS A 416 2.09 0.50 20.65
CA LYS A 416 1.40 -0.59 21.37
C LYS A 416 0.53 -1.45 20.45
N VAL A 417 0.08 -0.90 19.33
CA VAL A 417 -0.88 -1.54 18.41
C VAL A 417 -0.25 -1.83 17.06
N TYR A 418 0.57 -0.90 16.54
CA TYR A 418 1.03 -0.99 15.17
C TYR A 418 2.38 -0.32 14.93
N GLU A 419 3.23 -1.02 14.16
CA GLU A 419 4.45 -0.48 13.55
C GLU A 419 4.56 -0.92 12.08
N GLU A 420 5.00 -0.02 11.21
CA GLU A 420 5.23 -0.30 9.78
C GLU A 420 6.35 -1.31 9.56
N GLY A 421 6.16 -2.21 8.58
CA GLY A 421 7.25 -3.07 8.12
C GLY A 421 8.33 -2.28 7.39
N ARG A 422 9.57 -2.78 7.43
CA ARG A 422 10.67 -2.33 6.55
C ARG A 422 10.90 -3.36 5.45
N ASP A 423 11.11 -2.91 4.20
CA ASP A 423 11.33 -3.81 3.04
C ASP A 423 12.61 -4.63 3.18
N ASP A 424 13.65 -4.03 3.76
CA ASP A 424 14.91 -4.69 4.13
C ASP A 424 15.08 -4.62 5.65
N LYS A 425 15.39 -5.77 6.28
CA LYS A 425 15.72 -5.84 7.71
C LYS A 425 17.07 -5.16 7.96
N VAL A 426 17.08 -3.84 8.04
CA VAL A 426 18.19 -3.12 8.65
C VAL A 426 17.95 -3.19 10.15
N VAL A 427 18.74 -3.99 10.85
CA VAL A 427 18.77 -3.96 12.32
C VAL A 427 19.18 -2.55 12.70
N ASP A 428 18.26 -1.81 13.33
CA ASP A 428 18.54 -0.47 13.83
C ASP A 428 19.33 -0.64 15.11
N ASP A 429 20.66 -0.54 15.05
CA ASP A 429 21.50 -0.61 16.25
C ASP A 429 21.13 0.45 17.30
N ASN A 430 20.36 1.47 16.91
CA ASN A 430 19.83 2.50 17.80
C ASN A 430 18.66 2.05 18.69
N ASP A 431 18.04 0.90 18.45
CA ASP A 431 16.95 0.36 19.31
C ASP A 431 17.48 -0.22 20.64
N LYS A 432 18.80 -0.22 20.84
CA LYS A 432 19.44 -0.71 22.07
C LYS A 432 19.39 0.35 23.17
N ARG A 433 19.14 -0.10 24.41
CA ARG A 433 19.25 0.74 25.61
C ARG A 433 20.72 0.93 25.97
N LEU A 434 21.14 2.17 26.15
CA LEU A 434 22.46 2.48 26.70
C LEU A 434 22.44 2.37 28.24
N PRO A 435 23.57 1.97 28.87
CA PRO A 435 23.74 2.05 30.31
C PRO A 435 23.73 3.50 30.78
N GLN A 436 23.57 3.71 32.09
CA GLN A 436 23.67 5.06 32.65
C GLN A 436 25.13 5.52 32.60
N LEU A 437 25.36 6.64 31.92
CA LEU A 437 26.68 7.22 31.65
C LEU A 437 26.69 8.69 32.08
N THR A 438 27.82 9.16 32.57
CA THR A 438 28.05 10.56 32.96
C THR A 438 29.28 11.09 32.24
N ALA A 439 29.29 12.39 31.92
CA ALA A 439 30.49 13.03 31.39
C ALA A 439 31.66 12.86 32.39
N GLY A 440 32.82 12.47 31.87
CA GLY A 440 34.02 12.13 32.64
C GLY A 440 34.14 10.66 33.04
N ASP A 441 33.12 9.83 32.85
CA ASP A 441 33.22 8.38 33.12
C ASP A 441 34.34 7.77 32.26
N LYS A 442 35.25 7.03 32.90
CA LYS A 442 36.23 6.21 32.20
C LYS A 442 35.53 5.03 31.55
N THR A 443 35.98 4.63 30.37
CA THR A 443 35.43 3.46 29.67
C THR A 443 36.53 2.48 29.35
N ASP A 444 36.43 1.27 29.89
CA ASP A 444 37.33 0.17 29.56
C ASP A 444 36.97 -0.42 28.21
N LYS A 445 37.96 -0.86 27.45
CA LYS A 445 37.79 -1.43 26.11
C LYS A 445 37.80 -2.95 26.23
N ASN A 446 36.65 -3.60 26.08
CA ASN A 446 36.57 -5.07 26.09
C ASN A 446 37.01 -5.65 24.75
N LEU A 447 36.54 -5.05 23.66
CA LEU A 447 36.81 -5.51 22.30
C LEU A 447 36.79 -4.32 21.34
N VAL A 448 37.80 -4.25 20.46
CA VAL A 448 37.87 -3.29 19.36
C VAL A 448 37.87 -4.12 18.07
N SER A 449 36.79 -4.04 17.29
CA SER A 449 36.57 -4.88 16.12
C SER A 449 36.50 -4.04 14.86
N PRO A 450 37.41 -4.25 13.88
CA PRO A 450 37.21 -3.75 12.54
C PRO A 450 36.13 -4.59 11.85
N GLU A 451 35.23 -3.93 11.12
CA GLU A 451 34.15 -4.56 10.36
C GLU A 451 34.29 -4.18 8.89
N GLN A 452 34.49 -5.17 8.03
CA GLN A 452 34.55 -5.00 6.58
C GLN A 452 33.13 -4.90 6.01
N HIS A 453 32.94 -3.92 5.13
CA HIS A 453 31.70 -3.72 4.42
C HIS A 453 31.95 -3.52 2.93
N PHE A 454 30.91 -3.82 2.15
CA PHE A 454 30.85 -3.46 0.74
C PHE A 454 29.59 -2.66 0.50
N THR A 455 29.69 -1.59 -0.28
CA THR A 455 28.49 -0.94 -0.81
C THR A 455 27.67 -1.96 -1.58
N GLN A 456 26.36 -1.90 -1.42
CA GLN A 456 25.43 -2.79 -2.11
C GLN A 456 24.76 -2.02 -3.26
N PRO A 457 24.43 -2.70 -4.38
CA PRO A 457 23.62 -2.09 -5.42
C PRO A 457 22.23 -1.74 -4.87
N PRO A 458 21.47 -0.86 -5.56
CA PRO A 458 20.09 -0.63 -5.19
C PRO A 458 19.31 -1.96 -5.22
N PRO A 459 18.47 -2.25 -4.21
CA PRO A 459 17.80 -3.54 -4.13
C PRO A 459 16.80 -3.69 -5.28
N ARG A 460 16.64 -4.92 -5.79
CA ARG A 460 15.55 -5.24 -6.74
C ARG A 460 14.20 -4.88 -6.13
N TYR A 461 13.25 -4.53 -7.00
CA TYR A 461 11.89 -4.28 -6.54
C TYR A 461 11.25 -5.54 -5.97
N THR A 462 10.52 -5.38 -4.87
CA THR A 462 9.44 -6.29 -4.48
C THR A 462 8.15 -5.79 -5.13
N GLU A 463 7.05 -6.55 -5.07
CA GLU A 463 5.75 -6.00 -5.48
C GLU A 463 5.40 -4.73 -4.68
N ALA A 464 5.72 -4.70 -3.38
CA ALA A 464 5.50 -3.53 -2.53
C ALA A 464 6.28 -2.30 -2.99
N SER A 465 7.60 -2.42 -3.17
CA SER A 465 8.43 -1.28 -3.55
C SER A 465 8.18 -0.84 -4.99
N LEU A 466 7.74 -1.74 -5.87
CA LEU A 466 7.27 -1.38 -7.21
C LEU A 466 5.98 -0.56 -7.16
N VAL A 467 4.97 -1.01 -6.40
CA VAL A 467 3.70 -0.26 -6.25
C VAL A 467 3.95 1.12 -5.65
N LYS A 468 4.82 1.22 -4.64
CA LYS A 468 5.25 2.51 -4.08
C LYS A 468 5.87 3.40 -5.16
N ARG A 469 6.80 2.87 -5.95
CA ARG A 469 7.47 3.63 -7.01
C ARG A 469 6.51 4.07 -8.11
N MET A 470 5.58 3.21 -8.49
CA MET A 470 4.52 3.51 -9.45
C MET A 470 3.64 4.68 -8.95
N GLU A 471 3.23 4.65 -7.68
CA GLU A 471 2.48 5.74 -7.04
C GLU A 471 3.26 7.06 -7.03
N GLU A 472 4.53 7.07 -6.59
CA GLU A 472 5.39 8.26 -6.57
C GLU A 472 5.53 8.90 -7.97
N LEU A 473 5.55 8.08 -9.01
CA LEU A 473 5.66 8.53 -10.40
C LEU A 473 4.31 8.83 -11.06
N GLY A 474 3.19 8.65 -10.36
CA GLY A 474 1.84 8.81 -10.92
C GLY A 474 1.47 7.76 -11.99
N ILE A 475 2.20 6.64 -12.03
CA ILE A 475 1.99 5.50 -12.93
C ILE A 475 1.02 4.52 -12.27
N GLY A 476 -0.05 4.16 -12.97
CA GLY A 476 -1.10 3.32 -12.39
C GLY A 476 -1.98 4.08 -11.39
N ARG A 477 -3.00 3.39 -10.88
CA ARG A 477 -4.03 3.88 -9.95
C ARG A 477 -4.41 2.75 -8.98
N PRO A 478 -5.12 3.04 -7.87
CA PRO A 478 -5.66 2.03 -6.96
C PRO A 478 -6.30 0.81 -7.67
N SER A 479 -7.07 1.07 -8.73
CA SER A 479 -7.74 0.03 -9.54
C SER A 479 -6.82 -0.78 -10.45
N THR A 480 -5.56 -0.36 -10.66
CA THR A 480 -4.67 -0.96 -11.67
C THR A 480 -3.36 -1.51 -11.13
N TYR A 481 -2.92 -1.15 -9.92
CA TYR A 481 -1.62 -1.62 -9.39
C TYR A 481 -1.49 -3.16 -9.47
N ALA A 482 -2.46 -3.87 -8.89
CA ALA A 482 -2.45 -5.33 -8.87
C ALA A 482 -2.52 -5.96 -10.28
N SER A 483 -3.32 -5.38 -11.18
CA SER A 483 -3.49 -5.93 -12.54
C SER A 483 -2.25 -5.71 -13.41
N ILE A 484 -1.57 -4.55 -13.28
CA ILE A 484 -0.32 -4.28 -13.98
C ILE A 484 0.76 -5.27 -13.53
N VAL A 485 1.00 -5.38 -12.22
CA VAL A 485 2.01 -6.29 -11.63
C VAL A 485 1.73 -7.75 -11.99
N THR A 486 0.45 -8.15 -11.99
CA THR A 486 0.06 -9.50 -12.42
C THR A 486 0.32 -9.71 -13.92
N THR A 487 -0.02 -8.73 -14.76
CA THR A 487 0.08 -8.87 -16.22
C THR A 487 1.52 -9.07 -16.68
N ILE A 488 2.46 -8.29 -16.14
CA ILE A 488 3.88 -8.43 -16.52
C ILE A 488 4.47 -9.79 -16.10
N GLN A 489 4.00 -10.37 -14.98
CA GLN A 489 4.38 -11.70 -14.53
C GLN A 489 3.72 -12.81 -15.36
N THR A 490 2.40 -12.76 -15.58
CA THR A 490 1.66 -13.77 -16.38
C THR A 490 2.11 -13.80 -17.85
N ARG A 491 2.64 -12.68 -18.36
CA ARG A 491 3.21 -12.60 -19.72
C ARG A 491 4.68 -13.04 -19.80
N GLU A 492 5.27 -13.44 -18.68
CA GLU A 492 6.65 -13.90 -18.54
C GLU A 492 7.67 -12.84 -18.99
N TYR A 493 7.37 -11.57 -18.71
CA TYR A 493 8.36 -10.49 -18.83
C TYR A 493 9.19 -10.35 -17.55
N VAL A 494 8.63 -10.79 -16.43
CA VAL A 494 9.22 -10.69 -15.10
C VAL A 494 8.93 -11.99 -14.37
N ARG A 495 9.94 -12.56 -13.72
CA ARG A 495 9.77 -13.64 -12.76
C ARG A 495 9.99 -13.15 -11.34
N THR A 496 9.37 -13.84 -10.40
CA THR A 496 9.55 -13.57 -8.97
C THR A 496 10.49 -14.61 -8.38
N GLU A 497 11.57 -14.15 -7.76
CA GLU A 497 12.52 -14.99 -7.04
C GLU A 497 12.81 -14.35 -5.68
N ASN A 498 12.66 -15.10 -4.58
CA ASN A 498 12.86 -14.59 -3.22
C ASN A 498 12.10 -13.26 -2.94
N LYS A 499 10.87 -13.16 -3.44
CA LYS A 499 9.99 -11.96 -3.38
C LYS A 499 10.52 -10.73 -4.16
N ARG A 500 11.56 -10.90 -4.97
CA ARG A 500 12.10 -9.87 -5.85
C ARG A 500 11.67 -10.11 -7.28
N LEU A 501 11.39 -9.02 -7.98
CA LEU A 501 11.03 -9.00 -9.38
C LEU A 501 12.31 -8.93 -10.22
N ILE A 502 12.53 -9.92 -11.07
CA ILE A 502 13.68 -10.02 -11.97
C ILE A 502 13.15 -9.98 -13.40
N PRO A 503 13.67 -9.08 -14.26
CA PRO A 503 13.26 -9.06 -15.66
C PRO A 503 13.86 -10.27 -16.39
N GLU A 504 13.02 -10.96 -17.16
CA GLU A 504 13.46 -12.02 -18.07
C GLU A 504 14.09 -11.41 -19.33
N ASP A 505 14.82 -12.21 -20.11
CA ASP A 505 15.44 -11.77 -21.37
C ASP A 505 14.44 -11.14 -22.35
N LYS A 506 13.21 -11.65 -22.33
CA LYS A 506 12.09 -11.13 -23.13
C LYS A 506 11.54 -9.81 -22.59
N GLY A 507 11.69 -9.58 -21.29
CA GLY A 507 11.26 -8.36 -20.62
C GLY A 507 12.25 -7.21 -20.73
N ARG A 508 13.54 -7.55 -20.81
CA ARG A 508 14.62 -6.64 -21.21
C ARG A 508 14.48 -6.27 -22.68
#